data_AF-A0A0D9ZC35-F1
#
_entry.id   AF-A0A0D9ZC35-F1
#
_cell.length_a   1.000
_cell.length_b   1.000
_cell.length_c   1.000
_cell.angle_alpha   90.00
_cell.angle_beta   90.00
_cell.angle_gamma   90.00
#
_symmetry.space_group_name_H-M   'P 1'
#
loop_
_entity.id
_entity.type
_entity.pdbx_description
1 polymer ?
#
loop_
_entity_poly.entity_id
_entity_poly.type
_entity_poly.pdbx_seq_one_letter_code
_entity_poly.pdbx_strand_id
1 'polypeptide(L)'
;MAATALLRRARWALVDHPAVASFRWEPGRTPASTPSFAAAVICAYLATVFLLHRRVVPLPSPHPRALRAVSALHSAVLLALSAAMAAGCVLSVAATAPSAWWAFCFPPGGATAASGPVFFWAHVFYLSKVYELGDTLLILLGRRPLTLLHVYHHAAVIAMCYLWLATRQSLMPIALATNTAVHVAMYGYYLCCSLGLRWPPRWKRAVTELQIAQFLFSFAASAVMLWRHFAAGGCEGMAGWAFNAVFNASLLALFLDFHGAAYAAAKGKKSRSEVVKEE
;
A
#
# COMPACT_ATOMS: atom_id res chain seq x y z
N MET A 1 -26.53 -14.75 -17.48
CA MET A 1 -26.30 -13.76 -18.55
C MET A 1 -25.78 -12.41 -18.04
N ALA A 2 -26.39 -11.78 -17.02
CA ALA A 2 -25.96 -10.46 -16.51
C ALA A 2 -24.52 -10.45 -15.92
N ALA A 3 -24.16 -11.45 -15.10
CA ALA A 3 -22.81 -11.55 -14.53
C ALA A 3 -21.71 -11.69 -15.60
N THR A 4 -21.97 -12.47 -16.65
CA THR A 4 -21.06 -12.64 -17.80
C THR A 4 -20.90 -11.35 -18.60
N ALA A 5 -21.98 -10.55 -18.74
CA ALA A 5 -21.91 -9.24 -19.39
C ALA A 5 -21.10 -8.23 -18.56
N LEU A 6 -21.30 -8.21 -17.24
CA LEU A 6 -20.53 -7.37 -16.32
C LEU A 6 -19.04 -7.72 -16.34
N LEU A 7 -18.69 -9.01 -16.28
CA LEU A 7 -17.30 -9.46 -16.35
C LEU A 7 -16.63 -9.07 -17.66
N ARG A 8 -17.33 -9.18 -18.80
CA ARG A 8 -16.81 -8.73 -20.11
C ARG A 8 -16.57 -7.23 -20.13
N ARG A 9 -17.48 -6.42 -19.60
CA ARG A 9 -17.30 -4.95 -19.50
C ARG A 9 -16.13 -4.60 -18.60
N ALA A 10 -16.00 -5.26 -17.45
CA ALA A 10 -14.90 -5.06 -16.53
C ALA A 10 -13.55 -5.44 -17.16
N ARG A 11 -13.48 -6.60 -17.83
CA ARG A 11 -12.28 -7.02 -18.58
C ARG A 11 -11.92 -6.00 -19.65
N TRP A 12 -12.89 -5.56 -20.45
CA TRP A 12 -12.64 -4.56 -21.47
C TRP A 12 -12.11 -3.26 -20.85
N ALA A 13 -12.76 -2.73 -19.82
CA ALA A 13 -12.36 -1.46 -19.20
C ALA A 13 -10.99 -1.54 -18.50
N LEU A 14 -10.69 -2.67 -17.85
CA LEU A 14 -9.53 -2.80 -16.96
C LEU A 14 -8.33 -3.52 -17.57
N VAL A 15 -8.50 -4.17 -18.73
CA VAL A 15 -7.44 -4.95 -19.38
C VAL A 15 -7.32 -4.56 -20.85
N ASP A 16 -8.40 -4.67 -21.61
CA ASP A 16 -8.35 -4.56 -23.07
C ASP A 16 -8.45 -3.11 -23.57
N HIS A 17 -8.80 -2.15 -22.70
CA HIS A 17 -8.91 -0.75 -23.04
C HIS A 17 -7.55 -0.24 -23.57
N PRO A 18 -7.49 0.48 -24.71
CA PRO A 18 -6.23 0.83 -25.37
C PRO A 18 -5.23 1.50 -24.43
N ALA A 19 -5.67 2.46 -23.60
CA ALA A 19 -4.79 3.14 -22.63
C ALA A 19 -4.14 2.20 -21.60
N VAL A 20 -4.76 1.06 -21.31
CA VAL A 20 -4.30 0.05 -20.35
C VAL A 20 -3.45 -1.01 -21.06
N ALA A 21 -3.96 -1.54 -22.18
CA ALA A 21 -3.29 -2.57 -22.97
C ALA A 21 -1.99 -2.08 -23.61
N SER A 22 -1.94 -0.83 -24.08
CA SER A 22 -0.77 -0.24 -24.73
C SER A 22 0.16 0.50 -23.77
N PHE A 23 -0.07 0.41 -22.46
CA PHE A 23 0.76 1.09 -21.48
C PHE A 23 2.20 0.59 -21.54
N ARG A 24 3.15 1.51 -21.40
CA ARG A 24 4.58 1.20 -21.29
C ARG A 24 5.21 2.07 -20.21
N TRP A 25 5.91 1.43 -19.30
CA TRP A 25 6.75 2.10 -18.33
C TRP A 25 8.10 2.45 -18.97
N GLU A 26 8.32 3.73 -19.20
CA GLU A 26 9.52 4.29 -19.79
C GLU A 26 10.10 5.34 -18.83
N PRO A 27 11.27 5.07 -18.21
CA PRO A 27 11.96 6.03 -17.37
C PRO A 27 12.16 7.37 -18.09
N GLY A 28 11.74 8.47 -17.47
CA GLY A 28 11.83 9.83 -18.03
C GLY A 28 10.73 10.23 -19.02
N ARG A 29 9.90 9.30 -19.51
CA ARG A 29 8.77 9.60 -20.41
C ARG A 29 7.41 9.35 -19.77
N THR A 30 7.26 8.23 -19.07
CA THR A 30 6.04 7.99 -18.28
C THR A 30 5.97 8.99 -17.13
N PRO A 31 4.79 9.56 -16.82
CA PRO A 31 4.64 10.45 -15.67
C PRO A 31 5.22 9.80 -14.40
N ALA A 32 5.90 10.61 -13.57
CA ALA A 32 6.49 10.14 -12.31
C ALA A 32 7.56 9.03 -12.42
N SER A 33 8.09 8.71 -13.61
CA SER A 33 9.01 7.58 -13.77
C SER A 33 10.50 7.90 -13.54
N THR A 34 10.83 9.09 -13.03
CA THR A 34 12.21 9.45 -12.73
C THR A 34 12.53 9.18 -11.25
N PRO A 35 13.78 8.80 -10.93
CA PRO A 35 14.20 8.65 -9.53
C PRO A 35 14.15 9.99 -8.78
N SER A 36 14.39 11.10 -9.49
CA SER A 36 14.29 12.45 -8.94
C SER A 36 12.87 12.81 -8.52
N PHE A 37 11.84 12.37 -9.27
CA PHE A 37 10.45 12.56 -8.88
C PHE A 37 10.15 11.83 -7.57
N ALA A 38 10.50 10.54 -7.47
CA ALA A 38 10.27 9.75 -6.26
C ALA A 38 11.00 10.37 -5.05
N ALA A 39 12.26 10.76 -5.22
CA ALA A 39 13.04 11.43 -4.17
C ALA A 39 12.41 12.78 -3.76
N ALA A 40 12.00 13.60 -4.73
CA ALA A 40 11.38 14.89 -4.46
C ALA A 40 10.08 14.75 -3.67
N VAL A 41 9.22 13.77 -4.02
CA VAL A 41 7.99 13.50 -3.26
C VAL A 41 8.30 13.07 -1.83
N ILE A 42 9.28 12.17 -1.64
CA ILE A 42 9.68 11.72 -0.30
C ILE A 42 10.24 12.87 0.53
N CYS A 43 11.15 13.67 -0.04
CA CYS A 43 11.73 14.83 0.65
C CYS A 43 10.66 15.88 0.99
N ALA A 44 9.76 16.20 0.05
CA ALA A 44 8.67 17.13 0.28
C ALA A 44 7.71 16.63 1.36
N TYR A 45 7.40 15.32 1.37
CA TYR A 45 6.58 14.69 2.39
C TYR A 45 7.23 14.81 3.78
N LEU A 46 8.49 14.39 3.92
CA LEU A 46 9.21 14.43 5.19
C LEU A 46 9.38 15.87 5.70
N ALA A 47 9.70 16.81 4.81
CA ALA A 47 9.77 18.23 5.14
C ALA A 47 8.42 18.76 5.64
N THR A 48 7.33 18.44 4.93
CA THR A 48 5.97 18.84 5.33
C THR A 48 5.60 18.28 6.70
N VAL A 49 5.82 16.98 6.92
CA VAL A 49 5.59 16.35 8.22
C VAL A 49 6.40 17.02 9.30
N PHE A 50 7.70 17.26 9.08
CA PHE A 50 8.57 17.91 10.04
C PHE A 50 8.09 19.32 10.39
N LEU A 51 7.81 20.16 9.39
CA LEU A 51 7.38 21.55 9.57
C LEU A 51 6.03 21.65 10.30
N LEU A 52 5.06 20.80 9.93
CA LEU A 52 3.74 20.79 10.55
C LEU A 52 3.77 20.18 11.96
N HIS A 53 4.54 19.11 12.16
CA HIS A 53 4.64 18.45 13.46
C HIS A 53 5.39 19.30 14.49
N ARG A 54 6.46 20.00 14.08
CA ARG A 54 7.18 20.97 14.91
C ARG A 54 6.42 22.29 15.09
N ARG A 55 5.24 22.43 14.49
CA ARG A 55 4.40 23.65 14.50
C ARG A 55 5.15 24.90 14.02
N VAL A 56 6.15 24.71 13.16
CA VAL A 56 6.88 25.81 12.51
C VAL A 56 5.92 26.57 11.58
N VAL A 57 5.02 25.82 10.93
CA VAL A 57 3.93 26.37 10.12
C VAL A 57 2.60 26.18 10.88
N PRO A 58 1.78 27.24 11.04
CA PRO A 58 0.49 27.12 11.69
C PRO A 58 -0.46 26.25 10.87
N LEU A 59 -1.07 25.25 11.52
CA LEU A 59 -2.09 24.40 10.90
C LEU A 59 -3.45 25.09 10.94
N PRO A 60 -4.18 25.18 9.80
CA PRO A 60 -5.55 25.65 9.84
C PRO A 60 -6.39 24.74 10.74
N SER A 61 -7.42 25.31 11.36
CA SER A 61 -8.38 24.59 12.19
C SER A 61 -9.70 24.46 11.42
N PRO A 62 -9.82 23.50 10.48
CA PRO A 62 -11.02 23.36 9.68
C PRO A 62 -12.21 22.99 10.56
N HIS A 63 -13.41 23.46 10.18
CA HIS A 63 -14.64 23.09 10.88
C HIS A 63 -14.80 21.56 10.88
N PRO A 64 -15.22 20.91 11.99
CA PRO A 64 -15.28 19.45 12.09
C PRO A 64 -16.10 18.77 10.99
N ARG A 65 -17.18 19.42 10.52
CA ARG A 65 -17.98 18.91 9.39
C ARG A 65 -17.20 18.91 8.08
N ALA A 66 -16.43 19.96 7.82
CA ALA A 66 -15.60 20.06 6.61
C ALA A 66 -14.49 18.99 6.64
N LEU A 67 -13.81 18.82 7.78
CA LEU A 67 -12.79 17.79 7.93
C LEU A 67 -13.35 16.37 7.73
N ARG A 68 -14.56 16.09 8.24
CA ARG A 68 -15.25 14.81 7.99
C ARG A 68 -15.64 14.63 6.53
N ALA A 69 -16.15 15.67 5.87
CA ALA A 69 -16.51 15.62 4.46
C ALA A 69 -15.29 15.35 3.57
N VAL A 70 -14.18 16.06 3.82
CA VAL A 70 -12.92 15.83 3.09
C VAL A 70 -12.37 14.43 3.38
N SER A 71 -12.37 13.97 4.64
CA SER A 71 -11.96 12.61 4.98
C SER A 71 -12.82 11.54 4.31
N ALA A 72 -14.14 11.76 4.23
CA ALA A 72 -15.06 10.86 3.56
C ALA A 72 -14.80 10.82 2.05
N LEU A 73 -14.65 11.97 1.40
CA LEU A 73 -14.32 12.04 -0.03
C LEU A 73 -12.98 11.36 -0.32
N HIS A 74 -11.96 11.65 0.48
CA HIS A 74 -10.63 11.05 0.36
C HIS A 74 -10.70 9.51 0.47
N SER A 75 -11.40 9.02 1.49
CA SER A 75 -11.60 7.57 1.71
C SER A 75 -12.43 6.92 0.60
N ALA A 76 -13.43 7.61 0.06
CA ALA A 76 -14.25 7.11 -1.06
C ALA A 76 -13.43 6.99 -2.35
N VAL A 77 -12.59 7.98 -2.65
CA VAL A 77 -11.65 7.93 -3.79
C VAL A 77 -10.68 6.77 -3.63
N LEU A 78 -10.06 6.61 -2.46
CA LEU A 78 -9.12 5.51 -2.21
C LEU A 78 -9.78 4.14 -2.19
N LEU A 79 -11.02 4.03 -1.72
CA LEU A 79 -11.80 2.81 -1.79
C LEU A 79 -12.05 2.41 -3.26
N ALA A 80 -12.55 3.35 -4.08
CA ALA A 80 -12.82 3.10 -5.49
C ALA A 80 -11.54 2.78 -6.27
N LEU A 81 -10.47 3.54 -6.03
CA LEU A 81 -9.17 3.33 -6.68
C LEU A 81 -8.58 1.97 -6.27
N SER A 82 -8.64 1.60 -5.00
CA SER A 82 -8.16 0.30 -4.51
C SER A 82 -8.94 -0.87 -5.12
N ALA A 83 -10.26 -0.74 -5.24
CA ALA A 83 -11.09 -1.75 -5.87
C ALA A 83 -10.77 -1.90 -7.37
N ALA A 84 -10.58 -0.78 -8.08
CA ALA A 84 -10.19 -0.77 -9.49
C ALA A 84 -8.80 -1.41 -9.69
N MET A 85 -7.82 -1.07 -8.87
CA MET A 85 -6.47 -1.65 -8.93
C MET A 85 -6.47 -3.14 -8.60
N ALA A 86 -7.22 -3.58 -7.58
CA ALA A 86 -7.33 -4.99 -7.22
C ALA A 86 -7.96 -5.81 -8.37
N ALA A 87 -9.11 -5.37 -8.88
CA ALA A 87 -9.78 -6.03 -9.99
C ALA A 87 -8.93 -5.98 -11.27
N GLY A 88 -8.36 -4.82 -11.58
CA GLY A 88 -7.51 -4.61 -12.74
C GLY A 88 -6.28 -5.49 -12.73
N CYS A 89 -5.55 -5.56 -11.62
CA CYS A 89 -4.39 -6.42 -11.49
C CYS A 89 -4.75 -7.91 -11.63
N VAL A 90 -5.79 -8.38 -10.92
CA VAL A 90 -6.23 -9.79 -10.99
C VAL A 90 -6.66 -10.17 -12.40
N LEU A 91 -7.48 -9.33 -13.05
CA LEU A 91 -7.93 -9.58 -14.43
C LEU A 91 -6.77 -9.50 -15.43
N SER A 92 -5.82 -8.59 -15.23
CA SER A 92 -4.64 -8.47 -16.09
C SER A 92 -3.77 -9.72 -16.00
N VAL A 93 -3.44 -10.17 -14.78
CA VAL A 93 -2.68 -11.40 -14.58
C VAL A 93 -3.42 -12.59 -15.19
N ALA A 94 -4.72 -12.73 -14.95
CA ALA A 94 -5.52 -13.82 -15.51
C ALA A 94 -5.60 -13.80 -17.05
N ALA A 95 -5.51 -12.61 -17.66
CA ALA A 95 -5.60 -12.44 -19.11
C ALA A 95 -4.26 -12.57 -19.85
N THR A 96 -3.16 -12.14 -19.22
CA THR A 96 -1.86 -11.98 -19.92
C THR A 96 -0.73 -12.85 -19.36
N ALA A 97 -0.89 -13.47 -18.19
CA ALA A 97 0.17 -14.30 -17.63
C ALA A 97 0.34 -15.59 -18.45
N PRO A 98 1.55 -15.90 -18.93
CA PRO A 98 1.81 -17.14 -19.68
C PRO A 98 1.69 -18.41 -18.83
N SER A 99 1.77 -18.29 -17.50
CA SER A 99 1.57 -19.40 -16.56
C SER A 99 1.21 -18.86 -15.17
N ALA A 100 0.68 -19.73 -14.30
CA ALA A 100 0.41 -19.38 -12.91
C ALA A 100 1.68 -18.92 -12.15
N TRP A 101 2.83 -19.49 -12.50
CA TRP A 101 4.12 -19.14 -11.88
C TRP A 101 4.63 -17.76 -12.27
N TRP A 102 4.18 -17.21 -13.40
CA TRP A 102 4.60 -15.90 -13.86
C TRP A 102 4.25 -14.80 -12.85
N ALA A 103 3.16 -14.92 -12.11
CA ALA A 103 2.79 -13.97 -11.06
C ALA A 103 3.76 -13.95 -9.86
N PHE A 104 4.51 -15.05 -9.65
CA PHE A 104 5.50 -15.17 -8.58
C PHE A 104 6.92 -14.85 -9.07
N CYS A 105 7.24 -15.19 -10.32
CA CYS A 105 8.57 -15.09 -10.90
C CYS A 105 8.47 -14.67 -12.36
N PHE A 106 8.89 -13.44 -12.68
CA PHE A 106 9.09 -13.04 -14.06
C PHE A 106 10.38 -13.67 -14.60
N PRO A 107 10.38 -14.20 -15.83
CA PRO A 107 11.60 -14.76 -16.40
C PRO A 107 12.71 -13.69 -16.50
N PRO A 108 13.98 -14.05 -16.26
CA PRO A 108 15.09 -13.11 -16.22
C PRO A 108 15.46 -12.58 -17.60
N GLY A 109 16.34 -11.58 -17.64
CA GLY A 109 16.92 -11.06 -18.88
C GLY A 109 15.98 -10.11 -19.63
N GLY A 110 15.00 -9.53 -18.95
CA GLY A 110 14.05 -8.61 -19.59
C GLY A 110 13.02 -9.27 -20.51
N ALA A 111 12.84 -10.59 -20.41
CA ALA A 111 11.82 -11.33 -21.15
C ALA A 111 10.39 -10.81 -20.87
N THR A 112 10.13 -10.36 -19.63
CA THR A 112 8.94 -9.59 -19.31
C THR A 112 9.18 -8.11 -19.58
N ALA A 113 8.60 -7.59 -20.67
CA ALA A 113 8.60 -6.16 -20.95
C ALA A 113 7.83 -5.39 -19.85
N ALA A 114 8.30 -4.19 -19.51
CA ALA A 114 7.63 -3.29 -18.57
C ALA A 114 6.40 -2.60 -19.21
N SER A 115 5.50 -3.38 -19.76
CA SER A 115 4.37 -2.92 -20.58
C SER A 115 3.12 -3.76 -20.37
N GLY A 116 2.00 -3.24 -20.84
CA GLY A 116 0.72 -3.90 -20.76
C GLY A 116 -0.02 -3.66 -19.45
N PRO A 117 -1.13 -4.37 -19.25
CA PRO A 117 -2.14 -3.99 -18.28
C PRO A 117 -1.67 -4.21 -16.83
N VAL A 118 -0.82 -5.21 -16.57
CA VAL A 118 -0.21 -5.43 -15.24
C VAL A 118 0.67 -4.24 -14.83
N PHE A 119 1.50 -3.73 -15.74
CA PHE A 119 2.37 -2.58 -15.46
C PHE A 119 1.59 -1.27 -15.41
N PHE A 120 0.48 -1.15 -16.14
CA PHE A 120 -0.44 -0.02 -16.00
C PHE A 120 -0.98 0.07 -14.57
N TRP A 121 -1.53 -1.03 -14.05
CA TRP A 121 -2.08 -1.03 -12.69
C TRP A 121 -1.00 -0.86 -11.62
N ALA A 122 0.21 -1.37 -11.85
CA ALA A 122 1.35 -1.09 -10.99
C ALA A 122 1.76 0.39 -10.99
N HIS A 123 1.67 1.06 -12.14
CA HIS A 123 1.89 2.50 -12.21
C HIS A 123 0.79 3.29 -11.50
N VAL A 124 -0.48 2.92 -11.68
CA VAL A 124 -1.59 3.53 -10.94
C VAL A 124 -1.43 3.32 -9.43
N PHE A 125 -0.98 2.13 -9.01
CA PHE A 125 -0.67 1.82 -7.61
C PHE A 125 0.46 2.69 -7.07
N TYR A 126 1.53 2.89 -7.84
CA TYR A 126 2.59 3.80 -7.46
C TYR A 126 2.08 5.23 -7.24
N LEU A 127 1.27 5.75 -8.16
CA LEU A 127 0.66 7.08 -8.02
C LEU A 127 -0.32 7.14 -6.85
N SER A 128 -1.04 6.05 -6.55
CA SER A 128 -1.94 5.99 -5.40
C SER A 128 -1.18 6.21 -4.10
N LYS A 129 0.06 5.73 -3.96
CA LYS A 129 0.88 5.95 -2.75
C LYS A 129 1.22 7.42 -2.53
N VAL A 130 1.37 8.20 -3.60
CA VAL A 130 1.52 9.66 -3.51
C VAL A 130 0.22 10.30 -3.03
N TYR A 131 -0.92 9.85 -3.52
CA TYR A 131 -2.23 10.34 -3.07
C TYR A 131 -2.53 9.98 -1.60
N GLU A 132 -2.14 8.77 -1.16
CA GLU A 132 -2.26 8.30 0.23
C GLU A 132 -1.47 9.16 1.24
N LEU A 133 -0.53 10.00 0.80
CA LEU A 133 0.11 10.99 1.69
C LEU A 133 -0.91 11.97 2.30
N GLY A 134 -2.07 12.14 1.65
CA GLY A 134 -3.21 12.89 2.17
C GLY A 134 -3.71 12.39 3.53
N ASP A 135 -3.59 11.10 3.85
CA ASP A 135 -3.95 10.56 5.17
C ASP A 135 -3.16 11.24 6.28
N THR A 136 -1.87 11.48 6.03
CA THR A 136 -0.98 12.17 6.98
C THR A 136 -1.46 13.60 7.23
N LEU A 137 -1.87 14.31 6.17
CA LEU A 137 -2.41 15.67 6.29
C LEU A 137 -3.73 15.67 7.07
N LEU A 138 -4.63 14.73 6.80
CA LEU A 138 -5.90 14.61 7.53
C LEU A 138 -5.71 14.25 9.01
N ILE A 139 -4.71 13.44 9.34
CA ILE A 139 -4.31 13.16 10.73
C ILE A 139 -3.84 14.44 11.43
N LEU A 140 -2.94 15.19 10.80
CA LEU A 140 -2.39 16.43 11.34
C LEU A 140 -3.45 17.54 11.50
N LEU A 141 -4.29 17.74 10.48
CA LEU A 141 -5.42 18.69 10.52
C LEU A 141 -6.45 18.30 11.58
N GLY A 142 -6.67 17.01 11.78
CA GLY A 142 -7.50 16.47 12.86
C GLY A 142 -6.85 16.50 14.24
N ARG A 143 -5.62 17.04 14.36
CA ARG A 143 -4.85 17.12 15.61
C ARG A 143 -4.67 15.75 16.27
N ARG A 144 -4.64 14.68 15.48
CA ARG A 144 -4.43 13.31 15.95
C ARG A 144 -2.93 13.02 16.02
N PRO A 145 -2.47 12.17 16.96
CA PRO A 145 -1.06 11.82 17.07
C PRO A 145 -0.60 11.08 15.82
N LEU A 146 0.50 11.54 15.24
CA LEU A 146 1.16 10.90 14.11
C LEU A 146 2.25 9.97 14.64
N THR A 147 2.25 8.71 14.19
CA THR A 147 3.24 7.71 14.64
C THR A 147 4.44 7.69 13.70
N LEU A 148 5.62 7.35 14.23
CA LEU A 148 6.83 7.16 13.42
C LEU A 148 6.62 6.08 12.35
N LEU A 149 5.95 4.99 12.73
CA LEU A 149 5.62 3.88 11.84
C LEU A 149 4.83 4.34 10.60
N HIS A 150 3.83 5.21 10.80
CA HIS A 150 3.03 5.78 9.71
C HIS A 150 3.91 6.57 8.74
N VAL A 151 4.72 7.49 9.26
CA VAL A 151 5.60 8.34 8.44
C VAL A 151 6.63 7.52 7.69
N TYR A 152 7.28 6.58 8.39
CA TYR A 152 8.28 5.68 7.79
C TYR A 152 7.67 4.86 6.66
N HIS A 153 6.50 4.23 6.91
CA HIS A 153 5.79 3.45 5.92
C HIS A 153 5.46 4.29 4.69
N HIS A 154 4.76 5.42 4.84
CA HIS A 154 4.32 6.25 3.71
C HIS A 154 5.49 6.84 2.89
N ALA A 155 6.64 7.12 3.52
CA ALA A 155 7.83 7.55 2.79
C ALA A 155 8.45 6.40 1.99
N ALA A 156 8.65 5.24 2.62
CA ALA A 156 9.39 4.14 2.03
C ALA A 156 8.60 3.36 0.96
N VAL A 157 7.26 3.25 1.09
CA VAL A 157 6.44 2.59 0.06
C VAL A 157 6.50 3.30 -1.30
N ILE A 158 6.77 4.61 -1.33
CA ILE A 158 6.95 5.37 -2.59
C ILE A 158 8.22 4.90 -3.31
N ALA A 159 9.34 4.82 -2.59
CA ALA A 159 10.60 4.30 -3.12
C ALA A 159 10.45 2.83 -3.56
N MET A 160 9.78 2.02 -2.73
CA MET A 160 9.49 0.62 -3.02
C MET A 160 8.73 0.46 -4.34
N CYS A 161 7.62 1.18 -4.54
CA CYS A 161 6.79 1.07 -5.74
C CYS A 161 7.53 1.57 -7.00
N TYR A 162 8.34 2.63 -6.88
CA TYR A 162 9.22 3.07 -7.97
C TYR A 162 10.20 1.96 -8.37
N LEU A 163 10.87 1.34 -7.38
CA LEU A 163 11.81 0.25 -7.63
C LEU A 163 11.13 -0.97 -8.24
N TRP A 164 9.90 -1.30 -7.86
CA TRP A 164 9.14 -2.39 -8.47
C TRP A 164 8.98 -2.20 -9.97
N LEU A 165 8.57 -1.01 -10.40
CA LEU A 165 8.41 -0.68 -11.82
C LEU A 165 9.75 -0.60 -12.54
N ALA A 166 10.74 0.10 -11.97
CA ALA A 166 12.05 0.30 -12.57
C ALA A 166 12.84 -1.01 -12.75
N THR A 167 12.69 -1.95 -11.82
CA THR A 167 13.41 -3.23 -11.84
C THR A 167 12.58 -4.39 -12.36
N ARG A 168 11.31 -4.16 -12.74
CA ARG A 168 10.35 -5.22 -13.13
C ARG A 168 10.30 -6.32 -12.06
N GLN A 169 10.07 -5.92 -10.82
CA GLN A 169 10.11 -6.83 -9.68
C GLN A 169 9.03 -7.92 -9.79
N SER A 170 9.44 -9.18 -9.71
CA SER A 170 8.60 -10.35 -10.00
C SER A 170 7.34 -10.51 -9.14
N LEU A 171 7.39 -10.13 -7.86
CA LEU A 171 6.26 -10.28 -6.92
C LEU A 171 5.27 -9.10 -6.98
N MET A 172 5.58 -8.07 -7.76
CA MET A 172 4.77 -6.87 -7.90
C MET A 172 3.28 -7.16 -8.13
N PRO A 173 2.85 -8.09 -9.01
CA PRO A 173 1.42 -8.33 -9.23
C PRO A 173 0.71 -8.90 -7.99
N ILE A 174 1.36 -9.83 -7.28
CA ILE A 174 0.81 -10.46 -6.07
C ILE A 174 0.74 -9.45 -4.92
N ALA A 175 1.82 -8.71 -4.71
CA ALA A 175 1.91 -7.73 -3.65
C ALA A 175 0.93 -6.57 -3.87
N LEU A 176 0.76 -6.12 -5.12
CA LEU A 176 -0.24 -5.12 -5.49
C LEU A 176 -1.66 -5.63 -5.24
N ALA A 177 -2.02 -6.80 -5.79
CA ALA A 177 -3.38 -7.35 -5.67
C ALA A 177 -3.78 -7.55 -4.21
N THR A 178 -2.87 -8.08 -3.39
CA THR A 178 -3.13 -8.29 -1.96
C THR A 178 -3.20 -6.99 -1.17
N ASN A 179 -2.28 -6.04 -1.38
CA ASN A 179 -2.31 -4.76 -0.67
C ASN A 179 -3.58 -3.97 -1.01
N THR A 180 -3.95 -3.91 -2.29
CA THR A 180 -5.14 -3.18 -2.73
C THR A 180 -6.44 -3.83 -2.24
N ALA A 181 -6.51 -5.16 -2.16
CA ALA A 181 -7.64 -5.86 -1.54
C ALA A 181 -7.79 -5.51 -0.04
N VAL A 182 -6.68 -5.43 0.71
CA VAL A 182 -6.71 -4.98 2.11
C VAL A 182 -7.07 -3.50 2.21
N HIS A 183 -6.60 -2.66 1.30
CA HIS A 183 -6.94 -1.24 1.24
C HIS A 183 -8.43 -1.01 0.96
N VAL A 184 -9.09 -1.87 0.17
CA VAL A 184 -10.56 -1.83 0.01
C VAL A 184 -11.24 -2.00 1.38
N ALA A 185 -10.82 -2.97 2.19
CA ALA A 185 -11.39 -3.16 3.52
C ALA A 185 -11.09 -1.98 4.47
N MET A 186 -9.84 -1.49 4.46
CA MET A 186 -9.39 -0.39 5.32
C MET A 186 -10.10 0.94 4.99
N TYR A 187 -10.11 1.36 3.73
CA TYR A 187 -10.77 2.61 3.32
C TYR A 187 -12.29 2.50 3.36
N GLY A 188 -12.86 1.30 3.16
CA GLY A 188 -14.27 1.05 3.44
C GLY A 188 -14.61 1.32 4.91
N TYR A 189 -13.78 0.85 5.83
CA TYR A 189 -13.92 1.15 7.25
C TYR A 189 -13.75 2.66 7.55
N TYR A 190 -12.74 3.33 6.99
CA TYR A 190 -12.53 4.77 7.20
C TYR A 190 -13.63 5.66 6.62
N LEU A 191 -14.17 5.29 5.46
CA LEU A 191 -15.32 5.95 4.86
C LEU A 191 -16.53 5.85 5.79
N CYS A 192 -16.85 4.64 6.25
CA CYS A 192 -17.92 4.41 7.20
C CYS A 192 -17.77 5.25 8.48
N CYS A 193 -16.56 5.29 9.06
CA CYS A 193 -16.28 6.13 10.23
C CYS A 193 -16.48 7.62 9.94
N SER A 194 -16.07 8.09 8.75
CA SER A 194 -16.20 9.50 8.35
C SER A 194 -17.66 9.92 8.13
N LEU A 195 -18.51 8.98 7.68
CA LEU A 195 -19.96 9.16 7.55
C LEU A 195 -20.72 9.06 8.89
N GLY A 196 -20.01 8.81 10.00
CA GLY A 196 -20.61 8.74 11.33
C GLY A 196 -21.26 7.38 11.66
N LEU A 197 -21.04 6.35 10.84
CA LEU A 197 -21.50 5.00 11.15
C LEU A 197 -20.70 4.44 12.32
N ARG A 198 -21.41 4.05 13.40
CA ARG A 198 -20.79 3.47 14.60
C ARG A 198 -20.62 1.97 14.40
N TRP A 199 -19.39 1.54 14.13
CA TRP A 199 -19.05 0.12 14.03
C TRP A 199 -18.53 -0.41 15.36
N PRO A 200 -18.87 -1.64 15.74
CA PRO A 200 -18.33 -2.23 16.97
C PRO A 200 -16.79 -2.38 16.87
N PRO A 201 -16.06 -2.24 18.00
CA PRO A 201 -14.58 -2.22 18.01
C PRO A 201 -13.91 -3.43 17.34
N ARG A 202 -14.61 -4.57 17.26
CA ARG A 202 -14.17 -5.79 16.57
C ARG A 202 -13.78 -5.56 15.10
N TRP A 203 -14.40 -4.59 14.41
CA TRP A 203 -14.06 -4.28 13.01
C TRP A 203 -12.70 -3.63 12.87
N LYS A 204 -12.36 -2.71 13.77
CA LYS A 204 -11.02 -2.11 13.81
C LYS A 204 -9.95 -3.19 14.01
N ARG A 205 -10.22 -4.14 14.91
CA ARG A 205 -9.35 -5.28 15.16
C ARG A 205 -9.22 -6.18 13.93
N ALA A 206 -10.34 -6.54 13.30
CA ALA A 206 -10.34 -7.37 12.09
C ALA A 206 -9.55 -6.74 10.93
N VAL A 207 -9.65 -5.42 10.71
CA VAL A 207 -8.84 -4.72 9.69
C VAL A 207 -7.35 -4.81 10.02
N THR A 208 -6.98 -4.70 11.30
CA THR A 208 -5.59 -4.80 11.74
C THR A 208 -5.06 -6.23 11.56
N GLU A 209 -5.86 -7.24 11.92
CA GLU A 209 -5.51 -8.66 11.73
C GLU A 209 -5.34 -9.00 10.24
N LEU A 210 -6.18 -8.43 9.37
CA LEU A 210 -6.06 -8.57 7.92
C LEU A 210 -4.75 -7.97 7.38
N GLN A 211 -4.33 -6.79 7.88
CA GLN A 211 -3.05 -6.18 7.52
C GLN A 211 -1.85 -7.05 7.95
N ILE A 212 -1.89 -7.62 9.15
CA ILE A 212 -0.85 -8.55 9.63
C ILE A 212 -0.81 -9.80 8.75
N ALA A 213 -1.98 -10.38 8.43
CA ALA A 213 -2.06 -11.53 7.53
C ALA A 213 -1.48 -11.24 6.14
N GLN A 214 -1.68 -10.03 5.61
CA GLN A 214 -1.08 -9.59 4.34
C GLN A 214 0.44 -9.55 4.40
N PHE A 215 1.04 -9.08 5.48
CA PHE A 215 2.49 -9.11 5.65
C PHE A 215 3.02 -10.54 5.70
N LEU A 216 2.39 -11.42 6.49
CA LEU A 216 2.78 -12.84 6.56
C LEU A 216 2.68 -13.54 5.20
N PHE A 217 1.59 -13.29 4.47
CA PHE A 217 1.41 -13.79 3.11
C PHE A 217 2.51 -13.25 2.17
N SER A 218 2.89 -11.98 2.30
CA SER A 218 3.95 -11.38 1.48
C SER A 218 5.31 -12.06 1.72
N PHE A 219 5.63 -12.41 2.97
CA PHE A 219 6.83 -13.18 3.30
C PHE A 219 6.78 -14.60 2.72
N ALA A 220 5.63 -15.27 2.81
CA ALA A 220 5.46 -16.60 2.22
C ALA A 220 5.61 -16.57 0.68
N ALA A 221 4.98 -15.61 0.01
CA ALA A 221 5.13 -15.41 -1.44
C ALA A 221 6.59 -15.11 -1.82
N SER A 222 7.30 -14.33 -0.99
CA SER A 222 8.73 -14.06 -1.15
C SER A 222 9.58 -15.32 -1.05
N ALA A 223 9.28 -16.22 -0.11
CA ALA A 223 9.98 -17.50 0.00
C ALA A 223 9.75 -18.40 -1.24
N VAL A 224 8.51 -18.45 -1.74
CA VAL A 224 8.18 -19.20 -2.98
C VAL A 224 8.94 -18.65 -4.18
N MET A 225 9.00 -17.32 -4.32
CA MET A 225 9.72 -16.66 -5.40
C MET A 225 11.24 -16.90 -5.32
N LEU A 226 11.83 -16.86 -4.13
CA LEU A 226 13.24 -17.21 -3.91
C LEU A 226 13.52 -18.67 -4.27
N TRP A 227 12.69 -19.60 -3.80
CA TRP A 227 12.82 -21.01 -4.17
C TRP A 227 12.82 -21.18 -5.70
N ARG A 228 11.88 -20.51 -6.38
CA ARG A 228 11.81 -20.55 -7.85
C ARG A 228 13.02 -19.91 -8.52
N HIS A 229 13.52 -18.80 -7.99
CA HIS A 229 14.72 -18.12 -8.47
C HIS A 229 15.91 -19.08 -8.52
N PHE A 230 16.15 -19.83 -7.44
CA PHE A 230 17.26 -20.79 -7.39
C PHE A 230 16.98 -22.08 -8.15
N ALA A 231 15.73 -22.55 -8.22
CA ALA A 231 15.37 -23.80 -8.87
C ALA A 231 15.23 -23.70 -10.41
N ALA A 232 14.97 -22.51 -10.96
CA ALA A 232 14.54 -22.34 -12.36
C ALA A 232 15.33 -21.31 -13.17
N GLY A 233 16.57 -21.01 -12.76
CA GLY A 233 17.48 -20.15 -13.54
C GLY A 233 17.28 -18.65 -13.33
N GLY A 234 16.65 -18.24 -12.23
CA GLY A 234 16.52 -16.85 -11.82
C GLY A 234 15.13 -16.24 -12.04
N CYS A 235 14.95 -15.04 -11.48
CA CYS A 235 13.75 -14.22 -11.62
C CYS A 235 14.18 -12.76 -11.76
N GLU A 236 13.40 -11.97 -12.50
CA GLU A 236 13.69 -10.56 -12.72
C GLU A 236 13.45 -9.70 -11.46
N GLY A 237 14.24 -8.62 -11.34
CA GLY A 237 14.04 -7.58 -10.33
C GLY A 237 14.53 -7.92 -8.93
N MET A 238 15.60 -8.70 -8.80
CA MET A 238 16.20 -9.05 -7.50
C MET A 238 16.67 -7.84 -6.69
N ALA A 239 17.10 -6.76 -7.34
CA ALA A 239 17.47 -5.52 -6.65
C ALA A 239 16.26 -4.87 -5.96
N GLY A 240 15.12 -4.78 -6.66
CA GLY A 240 13.87 -4.29 -6.08
C GLY A 240 13.33 -5.23 -4.98
N TRP A 241 13.51 -6.54 -5.16
CA TRP A 241 13.19 -7.52 -4.13
C TRP A 241 14.04 -7.35 -2.86
N ALA A 242 15.36 -7.15 -3.00
CA ALA A 242 16.26 -6.97 -1.86
C ALA A 242 15.89 -5.72 -1.05
N PHE A 243 15.58 -4.61 -1.72
CA PHE A 243 15.04 -3.42 -1.06
C PHE A 243 13.74 -3.74 -0.31
N ASN A 244 12.79 -4.43 -0.95
CA ASN A 244 11.52 -4.82 -0.35
C ASN A 244 11.70 -5.73 0.88
N ALA A 245 12.68 -6.65 0.85
CA ALA A 245 12.99 -7.53 1.96
C ALA A 245 13.53 -6.75 3.17
N VAL A 246 14.49 -5.85 2.95
CA VAL A 246 15.04 -4.98 4.01
C VAL A 246 13.95 -4.07 4.58
N PHE A 247 13.12 -3.48 3.72
CA PHE A 247 12.02 -2.62 4.12
C PHE A 247 10.94 -3.35 4.94
N ASN A 248 10.53 -4.55 4.52
CA ASN A 248 9.55 -5.32 5.28
C ASN A 248 10.12 -5.82 6.61
N ALA A 249 11.41 -6.18 6.65
CA ALA A 249 12.08 -6.58 7.88
C ALA A 249 12.16 -5.41 8.89
N SER A 250 12.49 -4.19 8.44
CA SER A 250 12.50 -3.01 9.31
C SER A 250 11.09 -2.65 9.80
N LEU A 251 10.07 -2.74 8.94
CA LEU A 251 8.67 -2.54 9.33
C LEU A 251 8.21 -3.54 10.40
N LEU A 252 8.54 -4.82 10.20
CA LEU A 252 8.21 -5.86 11.17
C LEU A 252 8.91 -5.60 12.51
N ALA A 253 10.19 -5.21 12.50
CA ALA A 253 10.91 -4.83 13.71
C ALA A 253 10.24 -3.64 14.43
N LEU A 254 9.86 -2.58 13.70
CA LEU A 254 9.14 -1.44 14.29
C LEU A 254 7.75 -1.84 14.84
N PHE A 255 7.05 -2.76 14.16
CA PHE A 255 5.76 -3.27 14.63
C PHE A 255 5.92 -4.08 15.92
N LEU A 256 6.93 -4.95 15.99
CA LEU A 256 7.22 -5.76 17.18
C LEU A 256 7.69 -4.90 18.35
N ASP A 257 8.52 -3.89 18.10
CA ASP A 257 8.97 -2.94 19.12
C ASP A 257 7.79 -2.12 19.68
N PHE A 258 6.94 -1.57 18.81
CA PHE A 258 5.74 -0.85 19.23
C PHE A 258 4.77 -1.73 20.03
N HIS A 259 4.58 -2.98 19.61
CA HIS A 259 3.72 -3.93 20.30
C HIS A 259 4.31 -4.38 21.64
N GLY A 260 5.62 -4.62 21.70
CA GLY A 260 6.35 -4.96 22.92
C GLY A 260 6.32 -3.83 23.95
N ALA A 261 6.58 -2.59 23.52
CA ALA A 261 6.51 -1.41 24.36
C ALA A 261 5.09 -1.15 24.89
N ALA A 262 4.07 -1.32 24.05
CA ALA A 262 2.67 -1.18 24.45
C ALA A 262 2.24 -2.26 25.48
N TYR A 263 2.70 -3.51 25.30
CA TYR A 263 2.43 -4.60 26.24
C TYR A 263 3.16 -4.41 27.58
N ALA A 264 4.43 -3.99 27.55
CA ALA A 264 5.20 -3.68 28.75
C ALA A 264 4.56 -2.53 29.54
N ALA A 265 4.10 -1.48 28.86
CA ALA A 265 3.39 -0.36 29.48
C ALA A 265 2.04 -0.78 30.08
N ALA A 266 1.29 -1.67 29.41
CA ALA A 266 0.04 -2.22 29.94
C ALA A 266 0.27 -3.10 31.18
N LYS A 267 1.34 -3.90 31.19
CA LYS A 267 1.73 -4.74 32.33
C LYS A 267 2.17 -3.91 33.54
N GLY A 268 2.95 -2.83 33.31
CA GLY A 268 3.34 -1.89 34.35
C GLY A 268 2.17 -1.09 34.95
N LYS A 269 1.17 -0.73 34.14
CA LYS A 269 -0.07 -0.10 34.63
C LYS A 269 -0.90 -1.04 35.50
N LYS A 270 -0.94 -2.33 35.16
CA LYS A 270 -1.66 -3.34 35.92
C LYS A 270 -1.00 -3.60 37.28
N SER A 271 0.33 -3.77 37.32
CA SER A 271 1.06 -3.99 38.58
C SER A 271 0.94 -2.80 39.54
N ARG A 272 1.00 -1.57 39.01
CA ARG A 272 0.84 -0.34 39.82
C ARG A 272 -0.58 -0.12 40.34
N SER A 273 -1.60 -0.64 39.64
CA SER A 273 -2.98 -0.62 40.11
C SER A 273 -3.28 -1.70 41.16
N GLU A 274 -2.49 -2.78 41.20
CA GLU A 274 -2.60 -3.83 42.21
C GLU A 274 -1.97 -3.38 43.52
N VAL A 275 -0.79 -2.74 43.48
CA VAL A 275 -0.13 -2.18 44.68
C VAL A 275 -0.98 -1.09 45.37
N VAL A 276 -1.63 -0.21 44.61
CA VAL A 276 -2.49 0.87 45.17
C VAL A 276 -3.81 0.34 45.76
N LYS A 277 -4.17 -0.92 45.53
CA LYS A 277 -5.35 -1.56 46.14
C LYS A 277 -5.02 -2.34 47.42
N GLU A 278 -3.73 -2.57 47.69
CA GLU A 278 -3.24 -3.28 48.87
C GLU A 278 -2.75 -2.33 49.98
N GLU A 279 -2.67 -1.02 49.71
CA GLU A 279 -2.53 0.07 50.70
C GLU A 279 -3.89 0.62 51.14
#